data_AF-D2RQA0-F1
#
_entry.id   AF-D2RQA0-F1
#
_cell.length_a   1.000
_cell.length_b   1.000
_cell.length_c   1.000
_cell.angle_alpha   90.00
_cell.angle_beta   90.00
_cell.angle_gamma   90.00
#
_symmetry.space_group_name_H-M   'P 1'
#
loop_
_entity.id
_entity.type
_entity.pdbx_description
1 polymer ?
#
loop_
_entity_poly.entity_id
_entity_poly.type
_entity_poly.pdbx_seq_one_letter_code
_entity_poly.pdbx_strand_id
1 'polypeptide(L)'
;MSGDSVSTLILFIAAMLVAAGVAGTLVTNVNGISNSIDTYSGDVRDQIDTDIEIISDPGSDAVYNGTEENVTILVKNTGDRTLETDGTDLDVLINGEYVQRDAITVELQGNTSSWRRGDVAELRFDASLESDAEHRIIVSVHGDEETLEFYVP
;
A
#
# COMPACT_ATOMS: atom_id res chain seq x y z
N MET A 1 -36.84 26.32 -56.51
CA MET A 1 -35.53 25.90 -55.97
C MET A 1 -35.36 26.33 -54.50
N SER A 2 -36.43 26.31 -53.70
CA SER A 2 -36.42 26.83 -52.32
C SER A 2 -36.35 25.73 -51.24
N GLY A 3 -36.39 24.45 -51.64
CA GLY A 3 -36.34 23.30 -50.73
C GLY A 3 -34.93 22.82 -50.38
N ASP A 4 -33.93 23.09 -51.23
CA ASP A 4 -32.54 22.65 -51.00
C ASP A 4 -31.88 23.39 -49.84
N SER A 5 -32.13 24.69 -49.69
CA SER A 5 -31.59 25.50 -48.58
C SER A 5 -32.14 25.06 -47.22
N VAL A 6 -33.42 24.69 -47.16
CA VAL A 6 -34.06 24.22 -45.91
C VAL A 6 -33.49 22.87 -45.49
N SER A 7 -33.31 21.95 -46.44
CA SER A 7 -32.72 20.63 -46.17
C SER A 7 -31.28 20.74 -45.70
N THR A 8 -30.49 21.62 -46.32
CA THR A 8 -29.09 21.85 -45.93
C THR A 8 -28.98 22.46 -44.53
N LEU A 9 -29.88 23.39 -44.17
CA LEU A 9 -29.94 23.98 -42.83
C LEU A 9 -30.26 22.93 -41.76
N ILE A 10 -31.23 22.05 -42.03
CA ILE A 10 -31.60 20.96 -41.11
C ILE A 10 -30.41 20.01 -40.91
N LEU A 11 -29.72 19.62 -41.98
CA LEU A 11 -28.54 18.76 -41.91
C LEU A 11 -27.38 19.44 -41.15
N PHE A 12 -27.19 20.74 -41.32
CA PHE A 12 -26.17 21.49 -40.59
C PHE A 12 -26.43 21.50 -39.08
N ILE A 13 -27.68 21.73 -38.67
CA ILE A 13 -28.06 21.70 -37.25
C ILE A 13 -27.92 20.27 -36.70
N ALA A 14 -28.38 19.26 -37.44
CA ALA A 14 -28.23 17.86 -37.03
C ALA A 14 -26.75 17.47 -36.84
N ALA A 15 -25.88 17.87 -37.76
CA ALA A 15 -24.44 17.64 -37.65
C ALA A 15 -23.81 18.35 -36.45
N MET A 16 -24.22 19.59 -36.15
CA MET A 16 -23.75 20.31 -34.96
C MET A 16 -24.18 19.64 -33.65
N LEU A 17 -25.41 19.12 -33.57
CA LEU A 17 -25.88 18.39 -32.40
C LEU A 17 -25.08 17.09 -32.18
N VAL A 18 -24.82 16.34 -33.25
CA VAL A 18 -23.98 15.14 -33.20
C VAL A 18 -22.56 15.51 -32.77
N ALA A 19 -21.98 16.55 -33.37
CA ALA A 19 -20.64 17.02 -33.03
C ALA A 19 -20.54 17.47 -31.56
N ALA A 20 -21.55 18.19 -31.05
CA ALA A 20 -21.62 18.60 -29.64
C ALA A 20 -21.72 17.38 -28.70
N GLY A 21 -22.52 16.37 -29.06
CA GLY A 21 -22.62 15.12 -28.30
C GLY A 21 -21.28 14.37 -28.22
N VAL A 22 -20.61 14.19 -29.37
CA VAL A 22 -19.29 13.53 -29.42
C VAL A 22 -18.25 14.32 -28.63
N ALA A 23 -18.17 15.64 -28.83
CA ALA A 23 -17.26 16.51 -28.08
C ALA A 23 -17.49 16.41 -26.56
N GLY A 24 -18.76 16.40 -26.13
CA GLY A 24 -19.12 16.21 -24.73
C GLY A 24 -18.56 14.91 -24.16
N THR A 25 -18.78 13.78 -24.84
CA THR A 25 -18.27 12.47 -24.39
C THR A 25 -16.74 12.40 -24.34
N LEU A 26 -16.06 13.01 -25.33
CA LEU A 26 -14.60 13.05 -25.36
C LEU A 26 -14.03 13.85 -24.18
N VAL A 27 -14.63 15.01 -23.86
CA VAL A 27 -14.22 15.82 -22.71
C VAL A 27 -14.43 15.06 -21.41
N THR A 28 -15.58 14.41 -21.22
CA THR A 28 -15.84 13.60 -20.02
C THR A 28 -14.84 12.46 -19.88
N ASN A 29 -14.52 11.76 -20.97
CA ASN A 29 -13.54 10.67 -20.94
C ASN A 29 -12.13 11.18 -20.63
N VAL A 30 -11.69 12.27 -21.26
CA VAL A 30 -10.36 12.87 -20.99
C VAL A 30 -10.27 13.30 -19.53
N ASN A 31 -11.30 13.94 -18.98
CA ASN A 31 -11.33 14.31 -17.57
C ASN A 31 -11.24 13.07 -16.65
N GLY A 32 -11.95 11.99 -16.98
CA GLY A 32 -11.87 10.74 -16.24
C GLY A 32 -10.47 10.12 -16.27
N ILE A 33 -9.80 10.15 -17.43
CA ILE A 33 -8.41 9.69 -17.57
C ILE A 33 -7.47 10.57 -16.75
N SER A 34 -7.56 11.90 -16.86
CA SER A 34 -6.72 12.82 -16.09
C SER A 34 -6.84 12.58 -14.59
N ASN A 35 -8.06 12.45 -14.08
CA ASN A 35 -8.30 12.16 -12.66
C ASN A 35 -7.69 10.82 -12.24
N SER A 36 -7.78 9.80 -13.10
CA SER A 36 -7.19 8.49 -12.82
C SER A 36 -5.66 8.53 -12.82
N ILE A 37 -5.06 9.31 -13.72
CA ILE A 37 -3.61 9.55 -13.76
C ILE A 37 -3.15 10.30 -12.50
N ASP A 38 -3.90 11.31 -12.07
CA ASP A 38 -3.57 12.07 -10.87
C ASP A 38 -3.61 11.18 -9.62
N THR A 39 -4.62 10.32 -9.47
CA THR A 39 -4.69 9.33 -8.39
C THR A 39 -3.54 8.34 -8.47
N TYR A 40 -3.32 7.71 -9.64
CA TYR A 40 -2.23 6.75 -9.82
C TYR A 40 -0.85 7.37 -9.56
N SER A 41 -0.64 8.62 -9.97
CA SER A 41 0.59 9.34 -9.67
C SER A 41 0.75 9.64 -8.18
N GLY A 42 -0.33 9.79 -7.43
CA GLY A 42 -0.30 9.90 -5.97
C GLY A 42 0.17 8.59 -5.35
N ASP A 43 -0.48 7.48 -5.70
CA ASP A 43 -0.17 6.15 -5.15
C ASP A 43 1.28 5.72 -5.45
N VAL A 44 1.77 5.98 -6.67
CA VAL A 44 3.16 5.68 -7.04
C VAL A 44 4.16 6.55 -6.26
N ARG A 45 3.83 7.81 -5.97
CA ARG A 45 4.69 8.64 -5.12
C ARG A 45 4.70 8.11 -3.69
N ASP A 46 3.54 7.74 -3.17
CA ASP A 46 3.42 7.15 -1.84
C ASP A 46 4.25 5.86 -1.73
N GLN A 47 4.26 5.02 -2.77
CA GLN A 47 5.13 3.84 -2.83
C GLN A 47 6.61 4.18 -2.92
N ILE A 48 7.01 5.22 -3.68
CA ILE A 48 8.42 5.62 -3.80
C ILE A 48 8.94 6.26 -2.51
N ASP A 49 8.10 7.03 -1.82
CA ASP A 49 8.48 7.72 -0.59
C ASP A 49 8.40 6.80 0.65
N THR A 50 7.78 5.62 0.52
CA THR A 50 7.70 4.59 1.55
C THR A 50 8.78 3.54 1.31
N ASP A 51 9.56 3.27 2.34
CA ASP A 51 10.62 2.26 2.34
C ASP A 51 10.78 1.84 3.81
N ILE A 52 10.73 0.54 4.07
CA ILE A 52 10.95 -0.06 5.38
C ILE A 52 12.07 -1.09 5.29
N GLU A 53 12.75 -1.35 6.40
CA GLU A 53 13.81 -2.36 6.48
C GLU A 53 13.63 -3.17 7.77
N ILE A 54 13.61 -4.49 7.65
CA ILE A 54 13.63 -5.37 8.83
C ILE A 54 15.08 -5.46 9.33
N ILE A 55 15.32 -4.97 10.55
CA ILE A 55 16.66 -4.93 11.16
C ILE A 55 16.89 -6.02 12.21
N SER A 56 15.92 -6.93 12.38
CA SER A 56 16.06 -8.10 13.27
C SER A 56 17.11 -9.07 12.76
N ASP A 57 17.87 -9.67 13.69
CA ASP A 57 18.83 -10.73 13.37
C ASP A 57 18.10 -12.10 13.28
N PRO A 58 18.06 -12.76 12.10
CA PRO A 58 17.37 -14.03 11.92
C PRO A 58 18.02 -15.20 12.70
N GLY A 59 19.28 -15.06 13.12
CA GLY A 59 19.99 -16.06 13.92
C GLY A 59 19.81 -15.88 15.43
N SER A 60 19.07 -14.86 15.86
CA SER A 60 18.86 -14.55 17.28
C SER A 60 17.58 -15.19 17.81
N ASP A 61 17.67 -15.76 19.02
CA ASP A 61 16.50 -16.26 19.77
C ASP A 61 15.49 -15.15 20.13
N ALA A 62 15.83 -13.87 19.88
CA ALA A 62 14.94 -12.74 20.14
C ALA A 62 13.76 -12.63 19.15
N VAL A 63 13.83 -13.31 18.00
CA VAL A 63 12.77 -13.23 16.97
C VAL A 63 11.53 -14.03 17.37
N TYR A 64 11.71 -15.16 18.08
CA TYR A 64 10.60 -16.01 18.50
C TYR A 64 10.75 -16.46 19.95
N ASN A 65 9.72 -16.19 20.75
CA ASN A 65 9.59 -16.66 22.11
C ASN A 65 8.62 -17.85 22.16
N GLY A 66 9.14 -19.08 22.15
CA GLY A 66 8.33 -20.29 22.23
C GLY A 66 7.61 -20.54 23.57
N THR A 67 7.88 -19.76 24.61
CA THR A 67 7.11 -19.84 25.89
C THR A 67 5.85 -18.98 25.83
N GLU A 68 5.94 -17.83 25.17
CA GLU A 68 4.83 -16.87 25.01
C GLU A 68 4.11 -17.02 23.67
N GLU A 69 4.61 -17.89 22.78
CA GLU A 69 4.13 -18.08 21.40
C GLU A 69 4.05 -16.76 20.64
N ASN A 70 5.12 -15.98 20.74
CA ASN A 70 5.16 -14.62 20.27
C ASN A 70 6.38 -14.38 19.36
N VAL A 71 6.14 -13.69 18.26
CA VAL A 71 7.15 -13.28 17.29
C VAL A 71 7.38 -11.78 17.42
N THR A 72 8.64 -11.38 17.60
CA THR A 72 9.05 -9.98 17.71
C THR A 72 10.03 -9.63 16.60
N ILE A 73 9.69 -8.61 15.80
CA ILE A 73 10.60 -8.06 14.78
C ILE A 73 10.78 -6.56 14.94
N LEU A 74 11.94 -6.08 14.55
CA LEU A 74 12.29 -4.67 14.54
C LEU A 74 12.25 -4.18 13.09
N VAL A 75 11.35 -3.23 12.82
CA VAL A 75 11.18 -2.63 11.50
C VAL A 75 11.58 -1.17 11.57
N LYS A 76 12.49 -0.76 10.70
CA LYS A 76 12.95 0.61 10.60
C LYS A 76 12.29 1.28 9.40
N ASN A 77 11.87 2.53 9.57
CA ASN A 77 11.44 3.34 8.44
C ASN A 77 12.68 3.96 7.76
N THR A 78 12.93 3.59 6.51
CA THR A 78 14.01 4.09 5.65
C THR A 78 13.50 5.13 4.63
N GLY A 79 12.19 5.16 4.39
CA GLY A 79 11.48 6.08 3.51
C GLY A 79 11.40 7.51 4.03
N ASP A 80 10.91 8.42 3.18
CA ASP A 80 10.64 9.82 3.53
C ASP A 80 9.25 10.01 4.15
N ARG A 81 8.34 9.06 3.92
CA ARG A 81 6.98 9.08 4.46
C ARG A 81 6.99 8.76 5.96
N THR A 82 6.18 9.47 6.73
CA THR A 82 5.89 9.10 8.13
C THR A 82 4.80 8.03 8.14
N LEU A 83 5.03 6.92 8.83
CA LEU A 83 4.10 5.80 8.93
C LEU A 83 3.20 5.93 10.17
N GLU A 84 2.00 5.37 10.08
CA GLU A 84 1.05 5.30 11.19
C GLU A 84 1.57 4.37 12.28
N THR A 85 1.35 4.75 13.53
CA THR A 85 1.91 4.05 14.71
C THR A 85 0.97 2.99 15.27
N ASP A 86 -0.25 2.91 14.75
CA ASP A 86 -1.28 1.95 15.16
C ASP A 86 -1.29 0.68 14.28
N GLY A 87 -0.41 0.62 13.28
CA GLY A 87 -0.29 -0.51 12.36
C GLY A 87 -1.43 -0.62 11.35
N THR A 88 -2.25 0.41 11.17
CA THR A 88 -3.36 0.41 10.19
C THR A 88 -2.92 0.20 8.74
N ASP A 89 -1.71 0.65 8.41
CA ASP A 89 -1.10 0.55 7.08
C ASP A 89 -0.14 -0.64 6.94
N LEU A 90 0.02 -1.45 8.00
CA LEU A 90 0.85 -2.65 7.99
C LEU A 90 0.01 -3.86 7.57
N ASP A 91 0.53 -4.62 6.62
CA ASP A 91 0.07 -5.96 6.34
C ASP A 91 1.20 -6.95 6.64
N VAL A 92 0.92 -7.93 7.49
CA VAL A 92 1.91 -8.92 7.94
C VAL A 92 1.46 -10.31 7.57
N LEU A 93 2.35 -11.08 6.97
CA LEU A 93 2.13 -12.48 6.63
C LEU A 93 3.18 -13.34 7.33
N ILE A 94 2.74 -14.42 7.96
CA ILE A 94 3.61 -15.44 8.54
C ILE A 94 3.35 -16.75 7.79
N ASN A 95 4.37 -17.30 7.14
CA ASN A 95 4.27 -18.51 6.30
C ASN A 95 3.17 -18.42 5.22
N GLY A 96 2.85 -17.20 4.77
CA GLY A 96 1.79 -16.94 3.78
C GLY A 96 0.38 -16.81 4.37
N GLU A 97 0.22 -16.88 5.69
CA GLU A 97 -1.04 -16.58 6.38
C GLU A 97 -1.06 -15.15 6.91
N TYR A 98 -2.16 -14.44 6.66
CA TYR A 98 -2.33 -13.05 7.10
C TYR A 98 -2.55 -12.97 8.61
N VAL A 99 -1.75 -12.13 9.28
CA VAL A 99 -1.93 -11.82 10.69
C VAL A 99 -2.98 -10.73 10.82
N GLN A 100 -4.05 -11.01 11.57
CA GLN A 100 -5.09 -10.02 11.83
C GLN A 100 -4.51 -8.80 12.56
N ARG A 101 -4.93 -7.60 12.16
CA ARG A 101 -4.44 -6.34 12.74
C ARG A 101 -4.59 -6.26 14.26
N ASP A 102 -5.67 -6.81 14.81
CA ASP A 102 -5.91 -6.85 16.26
C ASP A 102 -4.88 -7.71 17.02
N ALA A 103 -4.14 -8.58 16.31
CA ALA A 103 -3.05 -9.40 16.85
C ALA A 103 -1.66 -8.78 16.59
N ILE A 104 -1.60 -7.59 15.99
CA ILE A 104 -0.36 -6.84 15.75
C ILE A 104 -0.25 -5.75 16.82
N THR A 105 0.81 -5.81 17.62
CA THR A 105 1.18 -4.72 18.51
C THR A 105 2.38 -3.97 17.93
N VAL A 106 2.26 -2.65 17.80
CA VAL A 106 3.32 -1.76 17.29
C VAL A 106 3.82 -0.89 18.43
N GLU A 107 5.09 -1.00 18.78
CA GLU A 107 5.73 -0.17 19.79
C GLU A 107 6.92 0.60 19.21
N LEU A 108 6.84 1.93 19.21
CA LEU A 108 7.93 2.77 18.72
C LEU A 108 9.08 2.86 19.71
N GLN A 109 10.29 2.64 19.21
CA GLN A 109 11.51 2.81 19.98
C GLN A 109 11.86 4.30 20.11
N GLY A 110 12.34 4.72 21.29
CA GLY A 110 12.90 6.06 21.49
C GLY A 110 11.92 7.17 21.88
N ASN A 111 10.73 6.87 22.42
CA ASN A 111 9.73 7.85 22.87
C ASN A 111 9.27 8.83 21.76
N THR A 112 9.19 8.36 20.52
CA THR A 112 8.60 9.12 19.40
C THR A 112 7.09 8.86 19.30
N SER A 113 6.35 9.86 18.83
CA SER A 113 4.89 9.79 18.64
C SER A 113 4.49 9.58 17.18
N SER A 114 5.47 9.38 16.30
CA SER A 114 5.29 9.26 14.86
C SER A 114 6.43 8.44 14.29
N TRP A 115 6.14 7.47 13.43
CA TRP A 115 7.16 6.60 12.86
C TRP A 115 7.83 7.28 11.65
N ARG A 116 8.79 8.16 11.90
CA ARG A 116 9.48 8.94 10.86
C ARG A 116 10.66 8.16 10.29
N ARG A 117 11.24 8.69 9.21
CA ARG A 117 12.53 8.24 8.68
C ARG A 117 13.56 8.09 9.80
N GLY A 118 14.12 6.89 9.90
CA GLY A 118 15.14 6.51 10.87
C GLY A 118 14.60 5.91 12.17
N ASP A 119 13.30 6.10 12.48
CA ASP A 119 12.67 5.53 13.66
C ASP A 119 12.43 4.03 13.46
N VAL A 120 12.49 3.29 14.58
CA VAL A 120 12.32 1.83 14.62
C VAL A 120 11.06 1.51 15.40
N ALA A 121 10.21 0.67 14.84
CA ALA A 121 9.09 0.05 15.52
C ALA A 121 9.43 -1.41 15.86
N GLU A 122 9.10 -1.81 17.07
CA GLU A 122 9.00 -3.20 17.48
C GLU A 122 7.59 -3.69 17.13
N LEU A 123 7.51 -4.65 16.23
CA LEU A 123 6.27 -5.31 15.87
C LEU A 123 6.22 -6.65 16.59
N ARG A 124 5.13 -6.87 17.30
CA ARG A 124 4.91 -8.05 18.12
C ARG A 124 3.64 -8.75 17.69
N PHE A 125 3.73 -10.04 17.39
CA PHE A 125 2.65 -10.86 16.86
C PHE A 125 2.46 -12.12 17.70
N ASP A 126 1.22 -12.47 18.01
CA ASP A 126 0.91 -13.75 18.64
C ASP A 126 0.78 -14.82 17.56
N ALA A 127 1.73 -15.76 17.52
CA ALA A 127 1.81 -16.81 16.51
C ALA A 127 2.51 -18.06 17.06
N SER A 128 1.84 -19.21 16.96
CA SER A 128 2.42 -20.50 17.30
C SER A 128 3.19 -21.04 16.08
N LEU A 129 4.51 -21.21 16.22
CA LEU A 129 5.40 -21.69 15.15
C LEU A 129 5.90 -23.10 15.45
N GLU A 130 6.14 -23.87 14.40
CA GLU A 130 6.68 -25.22 14.51
C GLU A 130 8.16 -25.15 14.91
N SER A 131 8.57 -25.94 15.90
CA SER A 131 9.99 -26.10 16.24
C SER A 131 10.71 -26.96 15.20
N ASP A 132 12.03 -26.76 15.06
CA ASP A 132 12.90 -27.45 14.09
C ASP A 132 12.51 -27.15 12.62
N ALA A 133 12.03 -25.93 12.35
CA ALA A 133 11.52 -25.51 11.05
C ALA A 133 11.92 -24.06 10.66
N GLU A 134 11.95 -23.80 9.35
CA GLU A 134 12.13 -22.47 8.79
C GLU A 134 10.78 -21.74 8.69
N HIS A 135 10.79 -20.46 9.05
CA HIS A 135 9.63 -19.58 9.02
C HIS A 135 9.95 -18.32 8.23
N ARG A 136 8.93 -17.79 7.55
CA ARG A 136 9.04 -16.55 6.78
C ARG A 136 7.99 -15.54 7.22
N ILE A 137 8.45 -14.35 7.55
CA ILE A 137 7.61 -13.18 7.80
C ILE A 137 7.76 -12.24 6.61
N ILE A 138 6.62 -11.73 6.13
CA ILE A 138 6.58 -10.65 5.15
C ILE A 138 5.84 -9.49 5.81
N VAL A 139 6.44 -8.30 5.78
CA VAL A 139 5.81 -7.06 6.23
C VAL A 139 5.67 -6.17 5.00
N SER A 140 4.46 -5.67 4.76
CA SER A 140 4.19 -4.72 3.68
C SER A 140 3.58 -3.43 4.19
N VAL A 141 4.00 -2.31 3.61
CA VAL A 141 3.47 -0.97 3.88
C VAL A 141 3.41 -0.19 2.57
N HIS A 142 2.22 0.26 2.16
CA HIS A 142 2.03 1.08 0.96
C HIS A 142 2.74 0.57 -0.31
N GLY A 143 2.86 -0.75 -0.48
CA GLY A 143 3.47 -1.38 -1.63
C GLY A 143 4.98 -1.59 -1.54
N ASP A 144 5.62 -1.21 -0.43
CA ASP A 144 6.94 -1.71 -0.05
C ASP A 144 6.78 -3.05 0.70
N GLU A 145 7.70 -3.99 0.50
CA GLU A 145 7.62 -5.36 1.02
C GLU A 145 8.98 -5.84 1.52
N GLU A 146 9.06 -6.16 2.81
CA GLU A 146 10.25 -6.69 3.45
C GLU A 146 10.03 -8.12 3.93
N THR A 147 11.05 -8.95 3.81
CA THR A 147 10.99 -10.38 4.15
C THR A 147 12.07 -10.75 5.16
N LEU A 148 11.67 -11.45 6.22
CA LEU A 148 12.58 -12.07 7.18
C LEU A 148 12.37 -13.59 7.17
N GLU A 149 13.43 -14.33 6.87
CA GLU A 149 13.49 -15.78 7.01
C GLU A 149 14.32 -16.14 8.23
N PHE A 150 13.78 -16.96 9.13
CA PHE A 150 14.45 -17.35 10.37
C PHE A 150 14.12 -18.80 10.73
N TYR A 151 14.98 -19.40 11.55
CA TYR A 151 14.85 -20.78 12.00
C TYR A 151 14.37 -20.82 13.44
N VAL A 152 13.38 -21.65 13.73
CA VAL A 152 12.96 -21.95 15.11
C VAL A 152 13.59 -23.28 15.53
N PRO A 153 14.47 -23.31 16.54
CA PRO A 153 15.12 -24.54 17.00
C PRO A 153 14.23 -25.47 17.83
#